data_AF-U6Q1C1-F1
#
_entry.id   AF-U6Q1C1-F1
#
_cell.length_a   1.000
_cell.length_b   1.000
_cell.length_c   1.000
_cell.angle_alpha   90.00
_cell.angle_beta   90.00
_cell.angle_gamma   90.00
#
_symmetry.space_group_name_H-M   'P 1'
#
loop_
_entity.id
_entity.type
_entity.pdbx_description
1 polymer ?
#
loop_
_entity_poly.entity_id
_entity_poly.type
_entity_poly.pdbx_seq_one_letter_code
_entity_poly.pdbx_strand_id
1 'polypeptide(L)'
;MKHTERCAIFAQNLNTLLEEKAFDSCSNAQLAKKFNQFMADCFPEEMIVINGSVIGNWRKGVVLPCLEYFGFLTKWLDCEPTDLLALF
;
A
#
# COMPACT_ATOMS: atom_id res chain seq x y z
N MET A 1 1.03 -5.66 20.47
CA MET A 1 2.08 -5.12 19.58
C MET A 1 2.05 -3.59 19.67
N LYS A 2 3.20 -2.93 19.80
CA LYS A 2 3.29 -1.46 19.80
C LYS A 2 2.97 -0.90 18.41
N HIS A 3 2.49 0.34 18.33
CA HIS A 3 2.15 0.96 17.04
C HIS A 3 3.33 0.99 16.06
N THR A 4 4.53 1.33 16.55
CA THR A 4 5.76 1.36 15.75
C THR A 4 6.15 -0.01 15.19
N GLU A 5 5.95 -1.08 15.95
CA GLU A 5 6.17 -2.46 15.50
C GLU A 5 5.19 -2.83 14.37
N ARG A 6 3.91 -2.44 14.49
CA ARG A 6 2.90 -2.67 13.43
C ARG A 6 3.28 -1.95 12.13
N CYS A 7 3.72 -0.70 12.22
CA CYS A 7 4.15 0.05 11.04
C CYS A 7 5.39 -0.58 10.37
N ALA A 8 6.35 -1.06 11.16
CA ALA A 8 7.54 -1.72 10.65
C ALA A 8 7.19 -3.04 9.93
N ILE A 9 6.34 -3.87 10.53
CA ILE A 9 5.87 -5.13 9.92
C ILE A 9 5.10 -4.86 8.63
N PHE A 10 4.15 -3.92 8.67
CA PHE A 10 3.39 -3.53 7.47
C PHE A 10 4.31 -3.06 6.34
N ALA A 11 5.29 -2.21 6.66
CA ALA A 11 6.23 -1.70 5.67
C ALA A 11 7.10 -2.81 5.07
N GLN A 12 7.59 -3.74 5.89
CA GLN A 12 8.34 -4.89 5.43
C GLN A 12 7.50 -5.73 4.46
N ASN A 13 6.29 -6.11 4.86
CA ASN A 13 5.40 -6.94 4.05
C ASN A 13 4.96 -6.25 2.76
N LEU A 14 4.66 -4.94 2.82
CA LEU A 14 4.34 -4.13 1.65
C LEU A 14 5.50 -4.13 0.64
N ASN A 15 6.75 -3.96 1.10
CA ASN A 15 7.90 -3.99 0.20
C ASN A 15 8.10 -5.37 -0.43
N THR A 16 7.93 -6.46 0.32
CA THR A 16 7.97 -7.83 -0.22
C THR A 16 6.92 -8.04 -1.31
N LEU A 17 5.66 -7.65 -1.06
CA LEU A 17 4.59 -7.76 -2.06
C LEU A 17 4.86 -6.92 -3.31
N LEU A 18 5.43 -5.72 -3.14
CA LEU A 18 5.83 -4.88 -4.28
C LEU A 18 6.94 -5.54 -5.10
N GLU A 19 7.90 -6.22 -4.46
CA GLU A 19 8.94 -7.00 -5.14
C GLU A 19 8.35 -8.19 -5.92
N GLU A 20 7.43 -8.94 -5.32
CA GLU A 20 6.74 -10.06 -5.97
C GLU A 20 5.93 -9.64 -7.21
N LYS A 21 5.38 -8.42 -7.20
CA LYS A 21 4.69 -7.81 -8.36
C LYS A 21 5.63 -7.13 -9.37
N ALA A 22 6.95 -7.29 -9.21
CA ALA A 22 7.99 -6.66 -10.03
C ALA A 22 7.89 -5.12 -10.06
N PHE A 23 7.51 -4.52 -8.92
CA PHE A 23 7.44 -3.07 -8.73
C PHE A 23 8.59 -2.52 -7.87
N ASP A 24 9.56 -3.35 -7.49
CA ASP A 24 10.76 -3.00 -6.71
C ASP A 24 11.55 -1.82 -7.29
N SER A 25 11.68 -1.79 -8.63
CA SER A 25 12.37 -0.74 -9.38
C SER A 25 11.56 0.55 -9.56
N CYS A 26 10.26 0.55 -9.20
CA CYS A 26 9.43 1.74 -9.31
C CYS A 26 9.76 2.74 -8.20
N SER A 27 9.98 3.99 -8.60
CA SER A 27 9.95 5.12 -7.68
C SER A 27 8.57 5.24 -7.02
N ASN A 28 8.50 5.86 -5.84
CA ASN A 28 7.22 6.08 -5.16
C ASN A 28 6.22 6.88 -6.02
N ALA A 29 6.70 7.78 -6.90
CA ALA A 29 5.85 8.52 -7.83
C ALA A 29 5.25 7.60 -8.91
N GLN A 30 6.02 6.66 -9.44
CA GLN A 30 5.53 5.65 -10.39
C GLN A 30 4.52 4.71 -9.73
N LEU A 31 4.78 4.27 -8.49
CA LEU A 31 3.85 3.46 -7.70
C LEU A 31 2.52 4.19 -7.47
N ALA A 32 2.57 5.45 -7.04
CA ALA A 32 1.36 6.26 -6.84
C ALA A 32 0.56 6.40 -8.15
N LYS A 33 1.24 6.63 -9.30
CA LYS A 33 0.57 6.66 -10.60
C LYS A 33 -0.11 5.33 -10.95
N LYS A 34 0.55 4.20 -10.72
CA LYS A 34 -0.02 2.86 -10.97
C LYS A 34 -1.21 2.56 -10.07
N PHE A 35 -1.12 2.91 -8.78
CA PHE A 35 -2.22 2.76 -7.84
C PHE A 35 -3.42 3.64 -8.22
N ASN A 36 -3.19 4.93 -8.53
CA ASN A 36 -4.26 5.83 -8.95
C ASN A 36 -4.93 5.38 -10.27
N GLN A 37 -4.15 4.81 -11.20
CA GLN A 37 -4.72 4.22 -12.41
C GLN A 37 -5.64 3.03 -12.08
N PHE A 38 -5.19 2.12 -11.21
CA PHE A 38 -6.02 1.02 -10.71
C PHE A 38 -7.31 1.53 -10.05
N MET A 39 -7.22 2.58 -9.24
CA MET A 39 -8.40 3.19 -8.60
C MET A 39 -9.37 3.75 -9.64
N ALA A 40 -8.88 4.48 -10.64
CA ALA A 40 -9.73 5.01 -11.71
C ALA A 40 -10.39 3.90 -12.54
N ASP A 41 -9.69 2.79 -12.77
CA ASP A 41 -10.17 1.68 -13.60
C ASP A 41 -11.16 0.77 -12.85
N CYS A 42 -10.94 0.53 -11.55
CA CYS A 42 -11.72 -0.45 -10.77
C CYS A 42 -12.73 0.19 -9.82
N PHE A 43 -12.51 1.44 -9.41
CA PHE A 43 -13.32 2.17 -8.43
C PHE A 43 -13.52 3.63 -8.87
N PRO A 44 -14.09 3.90 -10.06
CA PRO A 44 -14.15 5.25 -10.62
C PRO A 44 -14.95 6.26 -9.78
N GLU A 45 -15.88 5.79 -8.94
CA GLU A 45 -16.66 6.62 -8.01
C GLU A 45 -15.85 7.03 -6.77
N GLU A 46 -14.79 6.28 -6.44
CA GLU A 46 -13.88 6.58 -5.35
C GLU A 46 -12.89 7.65 -5.84
N MET A 47 -13.15 8.92 -5.52
CA MET A 47 -12.31 10.07 -5.89
C MET A 47 -10.99 10.14 -5.09
N ILE A 48 -10.29 9.01 -5.05
CA ILE A 48 -9.09 8.79 -4.26
C ILE A 48 -7.86 8.96 -5.15
N VAL A 49 -6.99 9.91 -4.78
CA VAL A 49 -5.72 10.15 -5.47
C VAL A 49 -4.63 10.32 -4.43
N ILE A 50 -3.59 9.47 -4.50
CA ILE A 50 -2.41 9.59 -3.64
C ILE A 50 -1.21 10.10 -4.44
N ASN A 51 -0.21 10.62 -3.73
CA ASN A 51 1.08 10.99 -4.31
C ASN A 51 2.21 10.08 -3.81
N GLY A 52 3.40 10.23 -4.37
CA GLY A 52 4.56 9.40 -3.99
C GLY A 52 5.02 9.57 -2.54
N SER A 53 4.68 10.68 -1.87
CA SER A 53 4.99 10.85 -0.44
C SER A 53 4.19 9.87 0.43
N VAL A 54 2.91 9.66 0.10
CA VAL A 54 2.03 8.70 0.78
C VAL A 54 2.59 7.28 0.68
N ILE A 55 2.90 6.82 -0.54
CA ILE A 55 3.57 5.52 -0.76
C ILE A 55 4.88 5.43 0.01
N GLY A 56 5.69 6.51 -0.02
CA GLY A 56 6.97 6.55 0.69
C GLY A 56 6.83 6.40 2.19
N ASN A 57 5.82 7.01 2.81
CA ASN A 57 5.55 6.89 4.23
C ASN A 57 5.10 5.47 4.61
N TRP A 58 4.28 4.83 3.77
CA TRP A 58 3.88 3.43 3.94
C TRP A 58 5.07 2.47 3.85
N ARG A 59 5.89 2.59 2.79
CA ARG A 59 7.08 1.74 2.58
C ARG A 59 8.16 1.90 3.64
N LYS A 60 8.20 3.04 4.34
CA LYS A 60 9.13 3.32 5.44
C LYS A 60 8.57 2.99 6.82
N GLY A 61 7.30 2.58 6.92
CA GLY A 61 6.66 2.32 8.21
C GLY A 61 6.48 3.57 9.06
N VAL A 62 6.30 4.74 8.43
CA VAL A 62 6.03 6.00 9.14
C VAL A 62 4.59 6.03 9.63
N VAL A 63 3.66 5.53 8.81
CA VAL A 63 2.22 5.55 9.08
C VAL A 63 1.56 4.33 8.44
N LEU A 64 0.48 3.84 9.05
CA LEU A 64 -0.40 2.86 8.42
C LEU A 64 -1.42 3.59 7.53
N PRO A 65 -1.82 3.00 6.39
CA PRO A 65 -3.00 3.48 5.67
C PRO A 65 -4.24 3.43 6.57
N CYS A 66 -5.20 4.34 6.37
CA CYS A 66 -6.51 4.17 6.98
C CYS A 66 -7.23 2.94 6.39
N LEU A 67 -8.34 2.53 6.98
CA LEU A 67 -9.03 1.30 6.62
C LEU A 67 -9.42 1.22 5.13
N GLU A 68 -9.87 2.34 4.55
CA GLU A 68 -10.23 2.41 3.12
C GLU A 68 -9.00 2.18 2.23
N TYR A 69 -7.92 2.94 2.43
CA TYR A 69 -6.67 2.76 1.69
C TYR A 69 -6.07 1.36 1.89
N PHE A 70 -6.18 0.80 3.09
CA PHE A 70 -5.72 -0.56 3.37
C PHE A 70 -6.50 -1.58 2.51
N GLY A 71 -7.83 -1.46 2.44
CA GLY A 71 -8.66 -2.32 1.60
C GLY A 71 -8.42 -2.14 0.10
N PHE A 72 -8.06 -0.93 -0.36
CA PHE A 72 -7.67 -0.74 -1.76
C PHE A 72 -6.27 -1.29 -2.07
N LEU A 73 -5.34 -1.19 -1.11
CA LEU A 73 -4.01 -1.79 -1.24
C LEU A 73 -4.08 -3.30 -1.39
N THR A 74 -4.91 -3.99 -0.59
CA THR A 74 -5.07 -5.46 -0.71
C THR A 74 -5.63 -5.85 -2.07
N LYS A 75 -6.63 -5.12 -2.59
CA LYS A 75 -7.18 -5.37 -3.92
C LYS A 75 -6.19 -5.06 -5.04
N TRP A 76 -5.42 -3.98 -4.93
CA TRP A 76 -4.42 -3.60 -5.93
C TRP A 76 -3.27 -4.60 -6.00
N LEU A 77 -2.81 -5.07 -4.83
CA LEU A 77 -1.76 -6.07 -4.71
C LEU A 77 -2.27 -7.50 -4.86
N ASP A 78 -3.59 -7.69 -5.00
CA ASP A 78 -4.22 -9.02 -5.10
C ASP A 78 -3.70 -9.96 -3.99
N CYS A 79 -3.89 -9.52 -2.75
CA CYS A 79 -3.43 -10.21 -1.54
C CYS A 79 -4.49 -10.16 -0.43
N GLU A 80 -4.34 -11.02 0.58
CA GLU A 80 -5.20 -10.99 1.77
C GLU A 80 -4.76 -9.88 2.73
N PRO A 81 -5.67 -9.31 3.54
CA PRO A 81 -5.33 -8.34 4.58
C PRO A 81 -4.21 -8.80 5.52
N THR A 82 -4.18 -10.09 5.84
CA THR A 82 -3.19 -10.71 6.73
C THR A 82 -1.78 -10.73 6.14
N ASP A 83 -1.66 -10.69 4.82
CA ASP A 83 -0.36 -10.62 4.14
C ASP A 83 0.31 -9.27 4.39
N LEU A 84 -0.47 -8.18 4.40
CA LEU A 84 0.04 -6.85 4.74
C LEU A 84 0.20 -6.63 6.23
N LEU A 85 -0.78 -7.05 7.03
CA LEU A 85 -0.72 -6.94 8.49
C LEU A 85 -1.76 -7.87 9.12
N ALA A 86 -1.33 -8.84 9.92
CA ALA A 86 -2.23 -9.63 10.74
C ALA A 86 -3.04 -8.71 11.68
N LEU A 87 -4.34 -8.62 11.44
CA LEU A 87 -5.30 -8.00 12.34
C LEU A 87 -5.59 -9.04 13.42
N PHE A 88 -5.16 -8.76 14.65
CA PHE A 88 -5.30 -9.66 15.81
C PHE A 88 -6.73 -10.14 16.02
#